data_AF-A0A225VDT2-F1
#
_entry.id   AF-A0A225VDT2-F1
#
_cell.length_a   1.000
_cell.length_b   1.000
_cell.length_c   1.000
_cell.angle_alpha   90.00
_cell.angle_beta   90.00
_cell.angle_gamma   90.00
#
_symmetry.space_group_name_H-M   'P 1'
#
loop_
_entity.id
_entity.type
_entity.pdbx_description
1 polymer ?
#
loop_
_entity_poly.entity_id
_entity_poly.type
_entity_poly.pdbx_seq_one_letter_code
_entity_poly.pdbx_strand_id
1 'polypeptide(L)'
;MRRFCWRERSEKLNWRLLSALDVAEVLRRGDAAVLEPYALHVTFARLPTPKDPAIRDAWFLVRVLQLAMEYLLFMRTRDGDVLDSLSQELRQVEQERDEIVASEHKWKARARSGDKQVDKLHQVLQNIAKLLQIHGASPSAVATIETLLTELVAERRAKQKRRGLDKEDDKMQEAREIVVETPVKQKMKHNFVQENKENKVNEDLVASETAMQKMVQQVERALHEHEEKMRSLAEQETEKVKQMMKIELNQQAQQQLDEAYLQKELAENEVADLKQQIQFLTLKKKMAGTTANPVVPTTLSHTTDDALIAAKAEIKDLQHTLETLYGKRKN
;
A
#
# COMPACT_ATOMS: atom_id res chain seq x y z
N MET A 1 -22.53 -5.72 -4.20
CA MET A 1 -22.65 -5.67 -5.68
C MET A 1 -24.05 -5.23 -6.08
N ARG A 2 -24.19 -4.12 -6.80
CA ARG A 2 -25.48 -3.74 -7.39
C ARG A 2 -25.77 -4.68 -8.57
N ARG A 3 -26.94 -5.32 -8.57
CA ARG A 3 -27.39 -6.13 -9.70
C ARG A 3 -27.91 -5.22 -10.81
N PHE A 4 -27.62 -5.57 -12.05
CA PHE A 4 -28.16 -4.86 -13.20
C PHE A 4 -29.64 -5.19 -13.39
N CYS A 5 -30.47 -4.16 -13.58
CA CYS A 5 -31.89 -4.29 -13.87
C CYS A 5 -32.27 -3.31 -14.98
N TRP A 6 -33.00 -3.80 -15.98
CA TRP A 6 -33.56 -2.95 -17.04
C TRP A 6 -34.59 -1.99 -16.48
N ARG A 7 -34.49 -0.70 -16.86
CA ARG A 7 -35.49 0.29 -16.47
C ARG A 7 -36.70 0.30 -17.40
N GLU A 8 -37.85 0.55 -16.81
CA GLU A 8 -39.06 0.89 -17.57
C GLU A 8 -38.85 2.23 -18.30
N ARG A 9 -39.26 2.29 -19.57
CA ARG A 9 -39.12 3.47 -20.42
C ARG A 9 -40.47 4.16 -20.54
N SER A 10 -40.66 5.20 -19.74
CA SER A 10 -41.91 5.97 -19.68
C SER A 10 -41.85 7.28 -20.46
N GLU A 11 -40.65 7.85 -20.62
CA GLU A 11 -40.45 9.15 -21.27
C GLU A 11 -40.69 9.10 -22.77
N LYS A 12 -41.33 10.12 -23.34
CA LYS A 12 -41.54 10.17 -24.79
C LYS A 12 -40.27 10.59 -25.52
N LEU A 13 -40.08 10.06 -26.73
CA LEU A 13 -38.98 10.50 -27.58
C LEU A 13 -39.12 11.99 -27.93
N ASN A 14 -38.05 12.76 -27.69
CA ASN A 14 -38.00 14.19 -27.96
C ASN A 14 -37.49 14.41 -29.37
N TRP A 15 -38.41 14.44 -30.32
CA TRP A 15 -38.07 14.64 -31.73
C TRP A 15 -37.40 15.98 -32.01
N ARG A 16 -37.72 17.03 -31.24
CA ARG A 16 -37.08 18.35 -31.40
C ARG A 16 -35.60 18.30 -31.04
N LEU A 17 -35.27 17.60 -29.95
CA LEU A 17 -33.88 17.35 -29.57
C LEU A 17 -33.17 16.59 -30.70
N LEU A 18 -33.70 15.43 -31.10
CA LEU A 18 -33.07 14.60 -32.13
C LEU A 18 -32.92 15.32 -33.48
N SER A 19 -33.88 16.16 -33.87
CA SER A 19 -33.78 16.93 -35.12
C SER A 19 -32.74 18.05 -35.07
N ALA A 20 -32.35 18.50 -33.88
CA ALA A 20 -31.31 19.52 -33.72
C ALA A 20 -29.89 18.94 -33.82
N LEU A 21 -29.75 17.61 -33.84
CA LEU A 21 -28.45 16.95 -33.98
C LEU A 21 -27.95 17.04 -35.43
N ASP A 22 -26.91 17.83 -35.65
CA ASP A 22 -26.16 17.79 -36.90
C ASP A 22 -25.09 16.69 -36.86
N VAL A 23 -25.44 15.54 -37.44
CA VAL A 23 -24.56 14.36 -37.50
C VAL A 23 -23.29 14.64 -38.32
N ALA A 24 -23.40 15.44 -39.38
CA ALA A 24 -22.26 15.73 -40.25
C ALA A 24 -21.21 16.56 -39.51
N GLU A 25 -21.66 17.57 -38.75
CA GLU A 25 -20.77 18.40 -37.95
C GLU A 25 -20.11 17.62 -36.81
N VAL A 26 -20.85 16.73 -36.13
CA VAL A 26 -20.28 15.87 -35.08
C VAL A 26 -19.21 14.94 -35.64
N LEU A 27 -19.47 14.29 -36.78
CA LEU A 27 -18.49 13.43 -37.45
C LEU A 27 -17.24 14.21 -37.87
N ARG A 28 -17.42 15.44 -38.37
CA ARG A 28 -16.32 16.31 -38.78
C ARG A 28 -15.45 16.74 -37.60
N ARG A 29 -16.05 17.02 -36.43
CA ARG A 29 -15.33 17.40 -35.20
C ARG A 29 -14.68 16.22 -34.50
N GLY A 30 -15.23 15.01 -34.66
CA GLY A 30 -14.76 13.81 -33.95
C GLY A 30 -15.01 13.85 -32.44
N ASP A 31 -15.83 14.79 -31.96
CA ASP A 31 -16.14 14.94 -30.54
C ASP A 31 -17.40 14.12 -30.18
N ALA A 32 -17.17 12.95 -29.59
CA ALA A 32 -18.23 12.06 -29.16
C ALA A 32 -19.01 12.57 -27.92
N ALA A 33 -18.47 13.52 -27.15
CA ALA A 33 -19.15 14.04 -25.97
C ALA A 33 -20.45 14.79 -26.33
N VAL A 34 -20.47 15.41 -27.51
CA VAL A 34 -21.67 16.08 -28.05
C VAL A 34 -22.84 15.11 -28.24
N LEU A 35 -22.58 13.81 -28.42
CA LEU A 35 -23.60 12.77 -28.57
C LEU A 35 -24.18 12.28 -27.25
N GLU A 36 -23.52 12.52 -26.12
CA GLU A 36 -23.92 11.95 -24.82
C GLU A 36 -25.36 12.32 -24.43
N PRO A 37 -25.83 13.58 -24.55
CA PRO A 37 -27.22 13.92 -24.24
C PRO A 37 -28.24 13.19 -25.12
N TYR A 38 -27.91 12.99 -26.41
CA TYR A 38 -28.76 12.30 -27.37
C TYR A 38 -28.79 10.79 -27.11
N ALA A 39 -27.62 10.19 -26.84
CA ALA A 39 -27.49 8.79 -26.51
C ALA A 39 -28.26 8.44 -25.23
N LEU A 40 -28.14 9.26 -24.18
CA LEU A 40 -28.91 9.11 -22.94
C LEU A 40 -30.41 9.23 -23.21
N HIS A 41 -30.84 10.26 -23.93
CA HIS A 41 -32.25 10.46 -24.27
C HIS A 41 -32.83 9.25 -25.03
N VAL A 42 -32.16 8.81 -26.10
CA VAL A 42 -32.61 7.66 -26.90
C VAL A 42 -32.62 6.39 -26.06
N THR A 43 -31.63 6.17 -25.20
CA THR A 43 -31.51 4.94 -24.39
C THR A 43 -32.71 4.72 -23.47
N PHE A 44 -33.21 5.79 -22.84
CA PHE A 44 -34.27 5.71 -21.82
C PHE A 44 -35.66 6.12 -22.32
N ALA A 45 -35.77 6.67 -23.53
CA ALA A 45 -37.06 7.00 -24.12
C ALA A 45 -37.89 5.76 -24.52
N ARG A 46 -39.20 5.89 -24.43
CA ARG A 46 -40.20 4.98 -24.96
C ARG A 46 -40.25 5.11 -26.48
N LEU A 47 -40.02 4.00 -27.16
CA LEU A 47 -40.18 3.91 -28.61
C LEU A 47 -41.68 3.91 -28.98
N PRO A 48 -42.06 4.54 -30.10
CA PRO A 48 -43.43 4.44 -30.61
C PRO A 48 -43.73 3.01 -31.07
N THR A 49 -44.98 2.58 -30.93
CA THR A 49 -45.42 1.29 -31.48
C THR A 49 -45.55 1.42 -33.00
N PRO A 50 -44.73 0.72 -33.81
CA PRO A 50 -44.83 0.79 -35.26
C PRO A 50 -46.16 0.19 -35.71
N LYS A 51 -46.93 0.96 -36.48
CA LYS A 51 -48.16 0.48 -37.14
C LYS A 51 -47.85 -0.16 -38.49
N ASP A 52 -46.79 0.28 -39.14
CA ASP A 52 -46.34 -0.22 -40.43
C ASP A 52 -45.31 -1.35 -40.23
N PRO A 53 -45.57 -2.56 -40.77
CA PRO A 53 -44.62 -3.67 -40.73
C PRO A 53 -43.25 -3.35 -41.34
N ALA A 54 -43.18 -2.46 -42.34
CA ALA A 54 -41.93 -2.14 -43.05
C ALA A 54 -40.88 -1.43 -42.14
N ILE A 55 -41.34 -0.70 -41.12
CA ILE A 55 -40.46 0.00 -40.17
C ILE A 55 -40.31 -0.75 -38.84
N ARG A 56 -41.03 -1.87 -38.66
CA ARG A 56 -41.04 -2.63 -37.40
C ARG A 56 -39.65 -3.13 -37.04
N ASP A 57 -38.92 -3.66 -38.01
CA ASP A 57 -37.61 -4.26 -37.79
C ASP A 57 -36.56 -3.19 -37.43
N ALA A 58 -36.69 -1.99 -37.98
CA ALA A 58 -35.86 -0.84 -37.59
C ALA A 58 -36.09 -0.45 -36.11
N TRP A 59 -37.35 -0.41 -35.65
CA TRP A 59 -37.65 -0.16 -34.24
C TRP A 59 -37.20 -1.28 -33.31
N PHE A 60 -37.23 -2.53 -33.78
CA PHE A 60 -36.65 -3.65 -33.03
C PHE A 60 -35.14 -3.49 -32.88
N LEU A 61 -34.43 -3.10 -33.94
CA LEU A 61 -32.99 -2.81 -33.86
C LEU A 61 -32.70 -1.66 -32.88
N VAL A 62 -33.46 -0.56 -32.95
CA VAL A 62 -33.33 0.54 -31.99
C VAL A 62 -33.56 0.04 -30.57
N ARG A 63 -34.52 -0.86 -30.35
CA ARG A 63 -34.76 -1.47 -29.04
C ARG A 63 -33.57 -2.28 -28.55
N VAL A 64 -32.95 -3.09 -29.40
CA VAL A 64 -31.72 -3.81 -29.06
C VAL A 64 -30.60 -2.84 -28.70
N LEU A 65 -30.44 -1.75 -29.47
CA LEU A 65 -29.44 -0.72 -29.19
C LEU A 65 -29.70 0.02 -27.87
N GLN A 66 -30.95 0.31 -27.52
CA GLN A 66 -31.31 0.89 -26.21
C GLN A 66 -30.90 -0.04 -25.06
N LEU A 67 -31.09 -1.35 -25.20
CA LEU A 67 -30.71 -2.33 -24.19
C LEU A 67 -29.18 -2.44 -24.10
N ALA A 68 -28.50 -2.58 -25.24
CA ALA A 68 -27.04 -2.61 -25.28
C ALA A 68 -26.43 -1.36 -24.62
N MET A 69 -26.94 -0.17 -24.96
CA MET A 69 -26.44 1.09 -24.40
C MET A 69 -26.72 1.22 -22.90
N GLU A 70 -27.91 0.84 -22.41
CA GLU A 70 -28.22 0.88 -20.97
C GLU A 70 -27.30 -0.07 -20.17
N TYR A 71 -26.98 -1.25 -20.72
CA TYR A 71 -26.02 -2.15 -20.10
C TYR A 71 -24.60 -1.59 -20.11
N LEU A 72 -24.16 -1.01 -21.22
CA LEU A 72 -22.84 -0.37 -21.32
C LEU A 72 -22.70 0.81 -20.34
N LEU A 73 -23.74 1.62 -20.17
CA LEU A 73 -23.76 2.70 -19.18
C LEU A 73 -23.64 2.16 -17.75
N PHE A 74 -24.36 1.08 -17.43
CA PHE A 74 -24.21 0.42 -16.14
C PHE A 74 -22.79 -0.10 -15.90
N MET A 75 -22.20 -0.77 -16.89
CA MET A 75 -20.84 -1.28 -16.83
C MET A 75 -19.83 -0.14 -16.64
N ARG A 76 -19.97 0.95 -17.43
CA ARG A 76 -19.15 2.16 -17.28
C ARG A 76 -19.21 2.72 -15.86
N THR A 77 -20.40 2.86 -15.28
CA THR A 77 -20.53 3.37 -13.90
C THR A 77 -19.88 2.44 -12.90
N ARG A 78 -20.15 1.13 -12.99
CA ARG A 78 -19.60 0.13 -12.07
C ARG A 78 -18.07 0.08 -12.14
N ASP A 79 -17.53 0.03 -13.35
CA ASP A 79 -16.09 -0.03 -13.56
C ASP A 79 -15.44 1.31 -13.17
N GLY A 80 -16.14 2.44 -13.35
CA GLY A 80 -15.75 3.73 -12.80
C GLY A 80 -15.60 3.72 -11.28
N ASP A 81 -16.59 3.20 -10.55
CA ASP A 81 -16.52 3.07 -9.08
C ASP A 81 -15.32 2.21 -8.65
N VAL A 82 -15.02 1.13 -9.38
CA VAL A 82 -13.86 0.25 -9.12
C VAL A 82 -12.55 0.99 -9.40
N LEU A 83 -12.46 1.72 -10.51
CA LEU A 83 -11.27 2.51 -10.86
C LEU A 83 -11.02 3.63 -9.85
N ASP A 84 -12.06 4.28 -9.34
CA ASP A 84 -11.96 5.31 -8.31
C ASP A 84 -11.45 4.71 -6.99
N SER A 85 -11.96 3.54 -6.59
CA SER A 85 -11.49 2.81 -5.41
C SER A 85 -10.01 2.43 -5.54
N LEU A 86 -9.61 1.83 -6.66
CA LEU A 86 -8.22 1.46 -6.92
C LEU A 86 -7.30 2.69 -6.97
N SER A 87 -7.79 3.80 -7.53
CA SER A 87 -7.05 5.07 -7.54
C SER A 87 -6.85 5.63 -6.14
N GLN A 88 -7.82 5.45 -5.25
CA GLN A 88 -7.70 5.85 -3.85
C GLN A 88 -6.72 4.95 -3.08
N GLU A 89 -6.80 3.64 -3.27
CA GLU A 89 -5.86 2.67 -2.69
C GLU A 89 -4.43 2.95 -3.14
N LEU A 90 -4.22 3.22 -4.43
CA LEU A 90 -2.91 3.58 -4.97
C LEU A 90 -2.33 4.83 -4.29
N ARG A 91 -3.13 5.89 -4.14
CA ARG A 91 -2.68 7.12 -3.45
C ARG A 91 -2.33 6.86 -1.99
N GLN A 92 -3.07 5.98 -1.31
CA GLN A 92 -2.76 5.61 0.07
C GLN A 92 -1.41 4.89 0.15
N VAL A 93 -1.17 3.91 -0.73
CA VAL A 93 0.11 3.19 -0.77
C VAL A 93 1.27 4.14 -1.12
N GLU A 94 1.06 5.07 -2.05
CA GLU A 94 2.05 6.11 -2.36
C GLU A 94 2.38 6.98 -1.15
N GLN A 95 1.37 7.37 -0.36
CA GLN A 95 1.57 8.13 0.86
C GLN A 95 2.33 7.31 1.92
N GLU A 96 1.96 6.05 2.14
CA GLU A 96 2.63 5.14 3.07
C GLU A 96 4.11 4.94 2.68
N ARG A 97 4.40 4.77 1.39
CA ARG A 97 5.76 4.73 0.85
C ARG A 97 6.51 6.01 1.20
N ASP A 98 5.92 7.17 0.96
CA ASP A 98 6.58 8.46 1.21
C ASP A 98 6.86 8.68 2.71
N GLU A 99 5.96 8.23 3.59
CA GLU A 99 6.16 8.22 5.04
C GLU A 99 7.30 7.30 5.48
N ILE A 100 7.37 6.09 4.91
CA ILE A 100 8.46 5.14 5.15
C ILE A 100 9.79 5.75 4.70
N VAL A 101 9.87 6.30 3.50
CA VAL A 101 11.08 6.97 2.97
C VAL A 101 11.50 8.14 3.88
N ALA A 102 10.55 8.97 4.32
CA ALA A 102 10.83 10.05 5.26
C ALA A 102 11.34 9.53 6.62
N SER A 103 10.77 8.44 7.13
CA SER A 103 11.21 7.79 8.37
C SER A 103 12.63 7.23 8.23
N GLU A 104 12.93 6.61 7.09
CA GLU A 104 14.23 6.03 6.78
C GLU A 104 15.30 7.12 6.73
N HIS A 105 15.02 8.26 6.10
CA HIS A 105 15.89 9.43 6.12
C HIS A 105 16.18 9.91 7.54
N LYS A 106 15.17 9.97 8.42
CA LYS A 106 15.35 10.34 9.83
C LYS A 106 16.24 9.34 10.58
N TRP A 107 16.01 8.03 10.41
CA TRP A 107 16.83 6.99 11.03
C TRP A 107 18.27 6.99 10.50
N LYS A 108 18.47 7.16 9.19
CA LYS A 108 19.79 7.35 8.57
C LYS A 108 20.52 8.57 9.16
N ALA A 109 19.82 9.68 9.37
CA ALA A 109 20.41 10.87 9.99
C ALA A 109 20.79 10.64 11.46
N ARG A 110 19.93 9.98 12.25
CA ARG A 110 20.22 9.59 13.64
C ARG A 110 21.41 8.64 13.73
N ALA A 111 21.46 7.62 12.86
CA ALA A 111 22.58 6.68 12.79
C ALA A 111 23.90 7.40 12.51
N ARG A 112 23.94 8.35 11.56
CA ARG A 112 25.13 9.17 11.27
C ARG A 112 25.55 10.02 12.47
N SER A 113 24.59 10.56 13.24
CA SER A 113 24.89 11.31 14.46
C SER A 113 25.48 10.42 15.55
N GLY A 114 24.91 9.22 15.75
CA GLY A 114 25.44 8.20 16.66
C GLY A 114 26.85 7.77 16.27
N ASP A 115 27.10 7.53 14.98
CA ASP A 115 28.43 7.17 14.46
C ASP A 115 29.47 8.26 14.81
N LYS A 116 29.12 9.55 14.69
CA LYS A 116 29.98 10.67 15.09
C LYS A 116 30.23 10.73 16.61
N GLN A 117 29.27 10.31 17.44
CA GLN A 117 29.46 10.27 18.89
C GLN A 117 30.39 9.12 19.28
N VAL A 118 30.26 7.96 18.65
CA VAL A 118 31.17 6.82 18.85
C VAL A 118 32.60 7.19 18.46
N ASP A 119 32.79 7.93 17.36
CA ASP A 119 34.11 8.47 16.96
C ASP A 119 34.74 9.33 18.06
N LYS A 120 33.95 10.25 18.63
CA LYS A 120 34.41 11.11 19.73
C LYS A 120 34.79 10.29 20.96
N LEU A 121 34.00 9.28 21.32
CA LEU A 121 34.29 8.40 22.45
C LEU A 121 35.57 7.60 22.23
N HIS A 122 35.77 7.04 21.04
CA HIS A 122 37.00 6.34 20.67
C HIS A 122 38.22 7.26 20.82
N GLN A 123 38.12 8.51 20.37
CA GLN A 123 39.20 9.50 20.53
C GLN A 123 39.49 9.82 22.00
N VAL A 124 38.47 9.96 22.85
CA VAL A 124 38.63 10.20 24.29
C VAL A 124 39.30 9.01 24.96
N LEU A 125 38.85 7.78 24.69
CA LEU A 125 39.44 6.57 25.24
C LEU A 125 40.91 6.41 24.82
N GLN A 126 41.22 6.72 23.56
CA GLN A 126 42.60 6.70 23.07
C GLN A 126 43.48 7.74 23.78
N ASN A 127 42.95 8.92 24.08
CA ASN A 127 43.67 9.94 24.85
C ASN A 127 43.89 9.50 26.31
N ILE A 128 42.90 8.87 26.94
CA ILE A 128 43.02 8.32 28.31
C ILE A 128 44.08 7.21 28.36
N ALA A 129 44.08 6.28 27.39
CA ALA A 129 45.08 5.22 27.30
C ALA A 129 46.51 5.81 27.26
N LYS A 130 46.74 6.81 26.40
CA LYS A 130 48.02 7.53 26.31
C LYS A 130 48.40 8.20 27.63
N LEU A 131 47.46 8.88 28.30
CA LEU A 131 47.72 9.55 29.57
C LEU A 131 48.10 8.56 30.68
N LEU A 132 47.38 7.44 30.78
CA LEU A 132 47.65 6.37 31.74
C LEU A 132 49.02 5.74 31.50
N GLN A 133 49.39 5.55 30.23
CA GLN A 133 50.72 5.06 29.85
C GLN A 133 51.83 6.03 30.26
N ILE A 134 51.62 7.34 30.11
CA ILE A 134 52.57 8.38 30.56
C ILE A 134 52.73 8.40 32.09
N HIS A 135 51.64 8.21 32.83
CA HIS A 135 51.63 8.31 34.31
C HIS A 135 52.03 7.02 35.02
N GLY A 136 52.52 6.00 34.29
CA GLY A 136 52.95 4.74 34.89
C GLY A 136 51.80 3.92 35.49
N ALA A 137 50.58 4.09 34.98
CA ALA A 137 49.46 3.27 35.40
C ALA A 137 49.72 1.78 35.11
N SER A 138 49.10 0.89 35.89
CA SER A 138 49.24 -0.56 35.75
C SER A 138 49.10 -0.99 34.28
N PRO A 139 50.04 -1.78 33.73
CA PRO A 139 49.97 -2.30 32.36
C PRO A 139 48.64 -3.02 32.05
N SER A 140 48.03 -3.63 33.07
CA SER A 140 46.71 -4.26 32.99
C SER A 140 45.61 -3.26 32.61
N ALA A 141 45.60 -2.07 33.20
CA ALA A 141 44.59 -1.04 32.92
C ALA A 141 44.74 -0.46 31.50
N VAL A 142 45.97 -0.32 31.01
CA VAL A 142 46.25 0.12 29.63
C VAL A 142 45.76 -0.95 28.63
N ALA A 143 46.07 -2.23 28.89
CA ALA A 143 45.62 -3.35 28.06
C ALA A 143 44.09 -3.50 28.00
N THR A 144 43.38 -3.24 29.10
CA THR A 144 41.91 -3.24 29.11
C THR A 144 41.33 -2.16 28.20
N ILE A 145 41.89 -0.95 28.21
CA ILE A 145 41.41 0.15 27.37
C ILE A 145 41.73 -0.10 25.89
N GLU A 146 42.90 -0.64 25.57
CA GLU A 146 43.26 -1.05 24.19
C GLU A 146 42.33 -2.16 23.66
N THR A 147 41.95 -3.11 24.51
CA THR A 147 40.97 -4.16 24.17
C THR A 147 39.61 -3.55 23.88
N LEU A 148 39.09 -2.66 24.73
CA LEU A 148 37.82 -1.96 24.52
C LEU A 148 37.83 -1.12 23.23
N LEU A 149 38.96 -0.46 22.91
CA LEU A 149 39.13 0.28 21.67
C LEU A 149 39.08 -0.64 20.44
N THR A 150 39.68 -1.82 20.52
CA THR A 150 39.73 -2.80 19.44
C THR A 150 38.36 -3.42 19.18
N GLU A 151 37.63 -3.77 20.23
CA GLU A 151 36.26 -4.29 20.15
C GLU A 151 35.30 -3.25 19.55
N LEU A 152 35.38 -1.98 19.99
CA LEU A 152 34.59 -0.87 19.42
C LEU A 152 34.80 -0.71 17.91
N VAL A 153 36.05 -0.80 17.44
CA VAL A 153 36.39 -0.68 16.01
C VAL A 153 35.94 -1.91 15.22
N ALA A 154 36.09 -3.11 15.78
CA ALA A 154 35.65 -4.36 15.16
C ALA A 154 34.13 -4.41 14.99
N GLU A 155 33.38 -4.06 16.04
CA GLU A 155 31.91 -3.99 16.00
C GLU A 155 31.44 -2.97 14.96
N ARG A 156 32.13 -1.82 14.84
CA ARG A 156 31.81 -0.81 13.84
C ARG A 156 32.05 -1.30 12.41
N ARG A 157 33.18 -1.96 12.14
CA ARG A 157 33.46 -2.53 10.81
C ARG A 157 32.44 -3.61 10.44
N ALA A 158 32.01 -4.43 11.39
CA ALA A 158 30.97 -5.42 11.18
C ALA A 158 29.61 -4.77 10.84
N LYS A 159 29.20 -3.72 11.57
CA LYS A 159 27.96 -2.98 11.29
C LYS A 159 28.01 -2.24 9.94
N GLN A 160 29.16 -1.69 9.56
CA GLN A 160 29.33 -0.99 8.29
C GLN A 160 29.33 -1.94 7.08
N LYS A 161 29.89 -3.14 7.24
CA LYS A 161 29.87 -4.19 6.21
C LYS A 161 28.45 -4.70 5.95
N ARG A 162 27.62 -4.84 7.00
CA ARG A 162 26.19 -5.19 6.85
C ARG A 162 25.42 -4.13 6.06
N ARG A 163 25.59 -2.84 6.40
CA ARG A 163 24.95 -1.70 5.69
C ARG A 163 25.43 -1.49 4.24
N GLY A 164 26.57 -2.06 3.86
CA GLY A 164 27.13 -1.96 2.51
C GLY A 164 26.53 -2.97 1.53
N LEU A 165 26.15 -4.15 2.03
CA LEU A 165 25.53 -5.21 1.24
C LEU A 165 24.09 -4.85 0.82
N ASP A 166 23.33 -4.20 1.71
CA ASP A 166 21.96 -3.74 1.41
C ASP A 166 21.89 -2.74 0.23
N LYS A 167 22.98 -1.99 -0.04
CA LYS A 167 23.03 -1.02 -1.15
C LYS A 167 23.30 -1.63 -2.52
N GLU A 168 23.85 -2.85 -2.58
CA GLU A 168 24.05 -3.54 -3.86
C GLU A 168 22.76 -4.26 -4.30
N ASP A 169 21.97 -4.76 -3.34
CA ASP A 169 20.69 -5.40 -3.60
C ASP A 169 19.62 -4.39 -4.08
N ASP A 170 19.53 -3.19 -3.47
CA ASP A 170 18.61 -2.12 -3.90
C ASP A 170 18.86 -1.68 -5.37
N LYS A 171 20.13 -1.57 -5.77
CA LYS A 171 20.50 -1.19 -7.15
C LYS A 171 20.17 -2.28 -8.17
N MET A 172 20.16 -3.55 -7.75
CA MET A 172 19.84 -4.67 -8.64
C MET A 172 18.32 -4.84 -8.83
N GLN A 173 17.52 -4.36 -7.87
CA GLN A 173 16.05 -4.33 -7.95
C GLN A 173 15.53 -3.20 -8.84
N GLU A 174 16.11 -1.99 -8.74
CA GLU A 174 15.74 -0.84 -9.60
C GLU A 174 16.04 -1.10 -11.10
N ALA A 175 17.05 -1.94 -11.40
CA ALA A 175 17.38 -2.33 -12.77
C ALA A 175 16.43 -3.39 -13.39
N ARG A 176 15.66 -4.12 -12.59
CA ARG A 176 14.76 -5.19 -13.07
C ARG A 176 13.36 -4.70 -13.42
N GLU A 177 12.95 -3.52 -12.97
CA GLU A 177 11.60 -3.01 -13.18
C GLU A 177 11.40 -2.31 -14.54
N ILE A 178 12.45 -2.15 -15.35
CA ILE A 178 12.42 -1.39 -16.62
C ILE A 178 12.30 -2.28 -17.89
N VAL A 179 12.38 -3.61 -17.79
CA VAL A 179 12.32 -4.49 -18.98
C VAL A 179 10.95 -5.18 -19.09
N VAL A 180 9.95 -4.45 -19.57
CA VAL A 180 8.75 -5.04 -20.19
C VAL A 180 8.81 -4.73 -21.69
N GLU A 181 9.58 -5.54 -22.43
CA GLU A 181 9.54 -5.56 -23.90
C GLU A 181 8.34 -6.38 -24.37
N THR A 182 7.49 -5.76 -25.20
CA THR A 182 6.46 -6.44 -25.98
C THR A 182 6.99 -6.67 -27.40
N PRO A 183 6.90 -7.90 -27.99
CA PRO A 183 7.23 -8.07 -29.39
C PRO A 183 6.01 -7.89 -30.31
N VAL A 184 6.26 -6.99 -31.25
CA VAL A 184 5.55 -6.53 -32.43
C VAL A 184 5.05 -7.63 -33.39
N LYS A 185 3.91 -7.31 -34.02
CA LYS A 185 3.20 -8.00 -35.11
C LYS A 185 4.06 -8.35 -36.33
N GLN A 186 3.96 -9.58 -36.82
CA GLN A 186 4.53 -10.03 -38.10
C GLN A 186 3.46 -10.00 -39.20
N LYS A 187 3.67 -9.21 -40.25
CA LYS A 187 2.88 -9.21 -41.50
C LYS A 187 3.51 -10.19 -42.48
N MET A 188 2.72 -11.10 -43.07
CA MET A 188 3.10 -11.84 -44.27
C MET A 188 2.23 -11.38 -45.45
N LYS A 189 2.90 -10.92 -46.52
CA LYS A 189 2.35 -10.77 -47.86
C LYS A 189 2.73 -12.02 -48.65
N HIS A 190 1.82 -12.58 -49.44
CA HIS A 190 2.19 -13.42 -50.58
C HIS A 190 1.19 -13.23 -51.74
N ASN A 191 1.72 -13.04 -52.95
CA ASN A 191 0.97 -12.78 -54.18
C ASN A 191 0.66 -14.08 -54.96
N PHE A 192 -0.44 -13.95 -55.72
CA PHE A 192 -0.96 -14.66 -56.89
C PHE A 192 -0.01 -15.54 -57.73
N VAL A 193 -0.46 -16.75 -58.13
CA VAL A 193 -0.49 -17.26 -59.52
C VAL A 193 -1.67 -18.24 -59.68
N GLN A 194 -2.42 -18.08 -60.76
CA GLN A 194 -3.57 -18.85 -61.19
C GLN A 194 -3.17 -19.74 -62.37
N GLU A 195 -3.47 -21.05 -62.34
CA GLU A 195 -3.70 -21.82 -63.57
C GLU A 195 -4.46 -23.14 -63.33
N ASN A 196 -5.35 -23.45 -64.27
CA ASN A 196 -6.46 -24.40 -64.22
C ASN A 196 -6.06 -25.88 -64.28
N LYS A 197 -6.58 -26.70 -63.35
CA LYS A 197 -6.86 -28.15 -63.53
C LYS A 197 -8.06 -28.59 -62.65
N GLU A 198 -9.26 -28.21 -63.07
CA GLU A 198 -10.54 -28.82 -62.66
C GLU A 198 -10.62 -30.22 -63.32
N ASN A 199 -10.66 -31.37 -62.62
CA ASN A 199 -11.80 -31.88 -61.84
C ASN A 199 -11.42 -33.14 -61.02
N LYS A 200 -10.19 -33.25 -60.51
CA LYS A 200 -9.78 -34.36 -59.62
C LYS A 200 -9.03 -33.93 -58.35
N VAL A 201 -8.90 -32.62 -58.13
CA VAL A 201 -8.11 -32.02 -57.03
C VAL A 201 -9.00 -31.59 -55.85
N ASN A 202 -10.33 -31.52 -56.04
CA ASN A 202 -11.25 -31.04 -55.01
C ASN A 202 -11.42 -32.00 -53.83
N GLU A 203 -11.25 -33.31 -53.99
CA GLU A 203 -11.35 -34.26 -52.86
C GLU A 203 -10.10 -34.21 -51.96
N ASP A 204 -8.90 -34.11 -52.52
CA ASP A 204 -7.65 -34.00 -51.74
C ASP A 204 -7.51 -32.63 -51.04
N LEU A 205 -8.00 -31.55 -51.66
CA LEU A 205 -8.06 -30.23 -51.01
C LEU A 205 -9.04 -30.20 -49.85
N VAL A 206 -10.22 -30.81 -50.01
CA VAL A 206 -11.21 -30.91 -48.93
C VAL A 206 -10.71 -31.82 -47.80
N ALA A 207 -10.00 -32.92 -48.12
CA ALA A 207 -9.36 -33.77 -47.12
C ALA A 207 -8.25 -33.04 -46.36
N SER A 208 -7.45 -32.22 -47.05
CA SER A 208 -6.39 -31.39 -46.46
C SER A 208 -6.96 -30.27 -45.56
N GLU A 209 -8.02 -29.59 -45.99
CA GLU A 209 -8.73 -28.58 -45.21
C GLU A 209 -9.35 -29.18 -43.95
N THR A 210 -9.97 -30.36 -44.07
CA THR A 210 -10.53 -31.10 -42.92
C THR A 210 -9.44 -31.49 -41.91
N ALA A 211 -8.25 -31.89 -42.38
CA ALA A 211 -7.11 -32.20 -41.52
C ALA A 211 -6.58 -30.95 -40.79
N MET A 212 -6.46 -29.83 -41.50
CA MET A 212 -6.06 -28.55 -40.91
C MET A 212 -7.05 -28.08 -39.85
N GLN A 213 -8.35 -28.22 -40.09
CA GLN A 213 -9.39 -27.82 -39.16
C GLN A 213 -9.39 -28.69 -37.89
N LYS A 214 -9.11 -29.99 -38.00
CA LYS A 214 -8.89 -30.86 -36.84
C LYS A 214 -7.66 -30.45 -36.03
N MET A 215 -6.58 -30.05 -36.69
CA MET A 215 -5.36 -29.57 -36.00
C MET A 215 -5.63 -28.26 -35.26
N VAL A 216 -6.34 -27.31 -35.87
CA VAL A 216 -6.75 -26.06 -35.22
C VAL A 216 -7.59 -26.34 -33.97
N GLN A 217 -8.60 -27.21 -34.08
CA GLN A 217 -9.42 -27.61 -32.92
C GLN A 217 -8.63 -28.32 -31.81
N GLN A 218 -7.56 -29.03 -32.16
CA GLN A 218 -6.69 -29.67 -31.17
C GLN A 218 -5.81 -28.63 -30.47
N VAL A 219 -5.29 -27.65 -31.20
CA VAL A 219 -4.52 -26.53 -30.64
C VAL A 219 -5.40 -25.65 -29.75
N GLU A 220 -6.61 -25.33 -30.16
CA GLU A 220 -7.57 -24.55 -29.35
C GLU A 220 -7.90 -25.26 -28.03
N ARG A 221 -8.11 -26.58 -28.07
CA ARG A 221 -8.32 -27.37 -26.84
C ARG A 221 -7.10 -27.36 -25.93
N ALA A 222 -5.91 -27.59 -26.47
CA ALA A 222 -4.67 -27.55 -25.70
C ALA A 222 -4.41 -26.16 -25.10
N LEU A 223 -4.75 -25.10 -25.81
CA LEU A 223 -4.64 -23.72 -25.33
C LEU A 223 -5.59 -23.46 -24.16
N HIS A 224 -6.85 -23.89 -24.26
CA HIS A 224 -7.82 -23.76 -23.17
C HIS A 224 -7.43 -24.57 -21.93
N GLU A 225 -6.96 -25.82 -22.10
CA GLU A 225 -6.45 -26.62 -20.99
C GLU A 225 -5.27 -25.94 -20.29
N HIS A 226 -4.35 -25.36 -21.07
CA HIS A 226 -3.22 -24.61 -20.53
C HIS A 226 -3.67 -23.33 -19.79
N GLU A 227 -4.62 -22.59 -20.35
CA GLU A 227 -5.20 -21.40 -19.73
C GLU A 227 -5.85 -21.73 -18.38
N GLU A 228 -6.63 -22.80 -18.32
CA GLU A 228 -7.27 -23.28 -17.08
C GLU A 228 -6.24 -23.70 -16.04
N LYS A 229 -5.17 -24.38 -16.46
CA LYS A 229 -4.05 -24.75 -15.58
C LYS A 229 -3.33 -23.53 -15.03
N MET A 230 -3.10 -22.50 -15.85
CA MET A 230 -2.49 -21.25 -15.40
C MET A 230 -3.39 -20.50 -14.43
N ARG A 231 -4.71 -20.50 -14.66
CA ARG A 231 -5.69 -19.90 -13.75
C ARG A 231 -5.70 -20.63 -12.40
N SER A 232 -5.72 -21.96 -12.40
CA SER A 232 -5.65 -22.77 -11.17
C SER A 232 -4.33 -22.54 -10.40
N LEU A 233 -3.20 -22.44 -11.10
CA LEU A 233 -1.92 -22.16 -10.47
C LEU A 233 -1.89 -20.75 -9.85
N ALA A 234 -2.43 -19.75 -10.55
CA ALA A 234 -2.55 -18.40 -10.03
C ALA A 234 -3.42 -18.36 -8.76
N GLU A 235 -4.56 -19.03 -8.77
CA GLU A 235 -5.42 -19.17 -7.58
C GLU A 235 -4.68 -19.82 -6.41
N GLN A 236 -3.93 -20.90 -6.66
CA GLN A 236 -3.14 -21.57 -5.62
C GLN A 236 -2.06 -20.65 -5.03
N GLU A 237 -1.33 -19.91 -5.87
CA GLU A 237 -0.31 -18.96 -5.39
C GLU A 237 -0.92 -17.79 -4.62
N THR A 238 -2.09 -17.27 -5.06
CA THR A 238 -2.79 -16.22 -4.29
C THR A 238 -3.18 -16.70 -2.89
N GLU A 239 -3.59 -17.97 -2.75
CA GLU A 239 -3.96 -18.52 -1.45
C GLU A 239 -2.74 -18.74 -0.55
N LYS A 240 -1.61 -19.17 -1.11
CA LYS A 240 -0.33 -19.26 -0.36
C LYS A 240 0.12 -17.89 0.16
N VAL A 241 0.04 -16.85 -0.67
CA VAL A 241 0.41 -15.48 -0.28
C VAL A 241 -0.50 -14.99 0.85
N LYS A 242 -1.82 -15.22 0.76
CA LYS A 242 -2.75 -14.90 1.86
C LYS A 242 -2.39 -15.62 3.16
N GLN A 243 -2.03 -16.90 3.09
CA GLN A 243 -1.61 -17.67 4.27
C GLN A 243 -0.32 -17.13 4.88
N MET A 244 0.68 -16.82 4.06
CA MET A 244 1.92 -16.20 4.53
C MET A 244 1.67 -14.85 5.19
N MET A 245 0.90 -13.97 4.56
CA MET A 245 0.59 -12.65 5.10
C MET A 245 -0.15 -12.74 6.45
N LYS A 246 -1.04 -13.74 6.61
CA LYS A 246 -1.71 -14.01 7.88
C LYS A 246 -0.74 -14.47 8.97
N ILE A 247 0.24 -15.30 8.63
CA ILE A 247 1.27 -15.76 9.57
C ILE A 247 2.14 -14.58 10.00
N GLU A 248 2.59 -13.76 9.06
CA GLU A 248 3.43 -12.60 9.32
C GLU A 248 2.71 -11.56 10.19
N LEU A 249 1.45 -11.27 9.88
CA LEU A 249 0.62 -10.36 10.69
C LEU A 249 0.45 -10.88 12.13
N ASN A 250 0.20 -12.18 12.30
CA ASN A 250 0.10 -12.79 13.63
C ASN A 250 1.44 -12.74 14.38
N GLN A 251 2.56 -12.95 13.70
CA GLN A 251 3.88 -12.89 14.29
C GLN A 251 4.23 -11.46 14.73
N GLN A 252 3.90 -10.47 13.92
CA GLN A 252 4.10 -9.06 14.26
C GLN A 252 3.22 -8.64 15.44
N ALA A 253 1.95 -9.06 15.45
CA ALA A 253 1.05 -8.80 16.58
C ALA A 253 1.57 -9.44 17.88
N GLN A 254 2.13 -10.65 17.80
CA GLN A 254 2.73 -11.32 18.95
C GLN A 254 3.98 -10.57 19.45
N GLN A 255 4.86 -10.13 18.54
CA GLN A 255 6.05 -9.34 18.91
C GLN A 255 5.68 -8.03 19.61
N GLN A 256 4.67 -7.32 19.10
CA GLN A 256 4.16 -6.09 19.72
C GLN A 256 3.57 -6.35 21.11
N LEU A 257 2.86 -7.48 21.27
CA LEU A 257 2.31 -7.88 22.56
C LEU A 257 3.43 -8.17 23.58
N ASP A 258 4.45 -8.91 23.17
CA ASP A 258 5.60 -9.26 24.02
C ASP A 258 6.39 -7.99 24.42
N GLU A 259 6.59 -7.05 23.49
CA GLU A 259 7.23 -5.76 23.78
C GLU A 259 6.41 -4.93 24.79
N ALA A 260 5.07 -4.90 24.63
CA ALA A 260 4.19 -4.20 25.56
C ALA A 260 4.23 -4.83 26.97
N TYR A 261 4.33 -6.16 27.08
CA TYR A 261 4.52 -6.84 28.37
C TYR A 261 5.84 -6.45 29.03
N LEU A 262 6.93 -6.40 28.27
CA LEU A 262 8.23 -6.00 28.79
C LEU A 262 8.24 -4.54 29.27
N GLN A 263 7.65 -3.63 28.50
CA GLN A 263 7.53 -2.23 28.90
C GLN A 263 6.68 -2.07 30.17
N LYS A 264 5.61 -2.85 30.30
CA LYS A 264 4.78 -2.87 31.51
C LYS A 264 5.60 -3.32 32.73
N GLU A 265 6.37 -4.38 32.62
CA GLU A 265 7.21 -4.89 33.72
C GLU A 265 8.27 -3.85 34.15
N LEU A 266 8.91 -3.19 33.18
CA LEU A 266 9.86 -2.11 33.47
C LEU A 266 9.19 -0.94 34.21
N ALA A 267 8.00 -0.52 33.77
CA ALA A 267 7.25 0.54 34.44
C ALA A 267 6.80 0.14 35.85
N GLU A 268 6.38 -1.12 36.07
CA GLU A 268 6.01 -1.63 37.39
C GLU A 268 7.21 -1.62 38.36
N ASN A 269 8.40 -1.98 37.87
CA ASN A 269 9.64 -1.92 38.65
C ASN A 269 10.02 -0.47 39.01
N GLU A 270 9.94 0.47 38.05
CA GLU A 270 10.21 1.89 38.32
C GLU A 270 9.24 2.49 39.33
N VAL A 271 7.95 2.14 39.24
CA VAL A 271 6.93 2.55 40.23
C VAL A 271 7.25 1.98 41.62
N ALA A 272 7.73 0.74 41.71
CA ALA A 272 8.14 0.14 42.98
C ALA A 272 9.34 0.89 43.60
N ASP A 273 10.34 1.25 42.80
CA ASP A 273 11.51 2.01 43.24
C ASP A 273 11.13 3.41 43.72
N LEU A 274 10.31 4.14 42.95
CA LEU A 274 9.80 5.45 43.34
C LEU A 274 9.01 5.38 44.65
N LYS A 275 8.21 4.33 44.83
CA LYS A 275 7.45 4.10 46.08
C LYS A 275 8.39 3.90 47.27
N GLN A 276 9.47 3.13 47.11
CA GLN A 276 10.50 2.98 48.16
C GLN A 276 11.19 4.32 48.47
N GLN A 277 11.55 5.10 47.45
CA GLN A 277 12.19 6.39 47.62
C GLN A 277 11.30 7.39 48.37
N ILE A 278 10.00 7.45 48.04
CA ILE A 278 9.02 8.28 48.76
C ILE A 278 8.89 7.84 50.22
N GLN A 279 8.84 6.53 50.50
CA GLN A 279 8.81 6.02 51.87
C GLN A 279 10.05 6.42 52.66
N PHE A 280 11.24 6.28 52.06
CA PHE A 280 12.50 6.68 52.67
C PHE A 280 12.55 8.18 52.97
N LEU A 281 12.19 9.04 52.01
CA LEU A 281 12.15 10.49 52.20
C LEU A 281 11.13 10.90 53.27
N THR A 282 9.98 10.22 53.32
CA THR A 282 8.96 10.44 54.36
C THR A 282 9.49 10.08 55.74
N LEU A 283 10.22 8.97 55.86
CA LEU A 283 10.83 8.54 57.13
C LEU A 283 11.94 9.51 57.56
N LYS A 284 12.81 9.92 56.62
CA LYS A 284 13.86 10.93 56.84
C LYS A 284 13.27 12.26 57.30
N LYS A 285 12.16 12.72 56.71
CA LYS A 285 11.45 13.93 57.15
C LYS A 285 10.91 13.82 58.58
N LYS A 286 10.40 12.64 58.98
CA LYS A 286 9.95 12.38 60.35
C LYS A 286 11.12 12.36 61.34
N MET A 287 12.26 11.78 60.96
CA MET A 287 13.46 11.71 61.81
C MET A 287 14.22 13.04 61.91
N ALA A 288 14.16 13.89 60.88
CA ALA A 288 14.79 15.21 60.89
C ALA A 288 14.17 16.19 61.90
N GLY A 289 13.07 15.80 62.57
CA GLY A 289 12.45 16.58 63.62
C GLY A 289 11.76 17.82 63.09
N THR A 290 10.52 18.05 63.54
CA THR A 290 9.79 19.29 63.31
C THR A 290 10.53 20.45 63.98
N THR A 291 11.44 21.08 63.24
CA THR A 291 12.03 22.38 63.60
C THR A 291 11.70 23.36 62.50
N ALA A 292 10.64 24.13 62.71
CA ALA A 292 10.38 25.42 62.07
C ALA A 292 9.32 26.11 62.94
N ASN A 293 9.60 27.25 63.57
CA ASN A 293 10.03 28.51 62.97
C ASN A 293 11.30 29.09 63.64
N PRO A 294 12.04 30.06 63.05
CA PRO A 294 11.55 31.07 62.10
C PRO A 294 12.48 31.43 60.92
N VAL A 295 11.96 32.38 60.12
CA VAL A 295 12.65 33.29 59.17
C VAL A 295 12.72 32.86 57.71
N VAL A 296 11.79 33.48 56.98
CA VAL A 296 11.70 33.68 55.54
C VAL A 296 12.98 34.32 54.97
N PRO A 297 13.49 33.80 53.84
CA PRO A 297 13.98 34.65 52.76
C PRO A 297 13.01 34.57 51.58
N THR A 298 12.43 35.72 51.29
CA THR A 298 11.63 36.01 50.11
C THR A 298 12.50 35.78 48.86
N THR A 299 12.20 34.73 48.10
CA THR A 299 12.21 34.62 46.64
C THR A 299 12.43 33.17 46.25
N LEU A 300 11.36 32.42 45.95
CA LEU A 300 11.41 31.27 45.03
C LEU A 300 9.98 30.89 44.60
N SER A 301 9.66 31.43 43.42
CA SER A 301 8.67 31.05 42.40
C SER A 301 7.49 30.14 42.77
N HIS A 302 6.29 30.69 42.55
CA HIS A 302 4.97 30.04 42.42
C HIS A 302 4.86 28.95 41.32
N THR A 303 5.96 28.52 40.70
CA THR A 303 5.95 27.60 39.55
C THR A 303 5.63 26.15 39.92
N THR A 304 5.82 25.74 41.17
CA THR A 304 5.62 24.33 41.58
C THR A 304 4.17 23.96 41.84
N ASP A 305 3.34 24.89 42.33
CA ASP A 305 1.91 24.62 42.53
C ASP A 305 1.15 24.63 41.20
N ASP A 306 1.52 25.53 40.28
CA ASP A 306 0.96 25.54 38.92
C ASP A 306 1.35 24.28 38.13
N ALA A 307 2.59 23.80 38.27
CA ALA A 307 3.02 22.53 37.68
C ALA A 307 2.28 21.33 38.27
N LEU A 308 2.00 21.33 39.57
CA LEU A 308 1.24 20.26 40.23
C LEU A 308 -0.25 20.27 39.81
N ILE A 309 -0.83 21.45 39.60
CA ILE A 309 -2.20 21.63 39.09
C ILE A 309 -2.28 21.19 37.63
N ALA A 310 -1.30 21.57 36.80
CA ALA A 310 -1.21 21.15 35.40
C ALA A 310 -1.07 19.62 35.27
N ALA A 311 -0.19 19.00 36.05
CA ALA A 311 -0.02 17.54 36.05
C ALA A 311 -1.30 16.82 36.52
N LYS A 312 -2.04 17.37 37.48
CA LYS A 312 -3.33 16.80 37.91
C LYS A 312 -4.42 16.90 36.84
N ALA A 313 -4.43 17.98 36.06
CA ALA A 313 -5.36 18.14 34.95
C ALA A 313 -5.07 17.14 33.82
N GLU A 314 -3.79 16.95 33.48
CA GLU A 314 -3.35 16.01 32.44
C GLU A 314 -3.62 14.55 32.82
N ILE A 315 -3.41 14.17 34.09
CA ILE A 315 -3.77 12.82 34.58
C ILE A 315 -5.28 12.57 34.44
N LYS A 316 -6.11 13.58 34.69
CA LYS A 316 -7.58 13.44 34.59
C LYS A 316 -8.05 13.28 33.14
N ASP A 317 -7.40 13.98 32.21
CA ASP A 317 -7.68 13.87 30.77
C ASP A 317 -7.26 12.51 30.19
N LEU A 318 -6.09 12.00 30.62
CA LEU A 318 -5.63 10.66 30.27
C LEU A 318 -6.54 9.55 30.83
N GLN A 319 -7.04 9.71 32.05
CA GLN A 319 -8.02 8.78 32.63
C GLN A 319 -9.33 8.75 31.82
N HIS A 320 -9.83 9.91 31.39
CA HIS A 320 -11.04 9.98 30.58
C HIS A 320 -10.86 9.37 29.18
N THR A 321 -9.68 9.58 28.58
CA THR A 321 -9.30 8.98 27.30
C THR A 321 -9.23 7.45 27.40
N LEU A 322 -8.65 6.92 28.48
CA LEU A 322 -8.60 5.48 28.74
C LEU A 322 -10.01 4.88 28.95
N GLU A 323 -10.88 5.52 29.73
CA GLU A 323 -12.27 5.07 29.90
C GLU A 323 -13.03 5.05 28.57
N THR A 324 -12.79 6.02 27.69
CA THR A 324 -13.42 6.09 26.37
C THR A 324 -12.95 4.97 25.44
N LEU A 325 -11.66 4.62 25.49
CA LEU A 325 -11.08 3.54 24.70
C LEU A 325 -11.48 2.16 25.22
N TYR A 326 -11.56 1.98 26.55
CA TYR A 326 -11.97 0.71 27.16
C TYR A 326 -13.50 0.50 27.14
N GLY A 327 -14.30 1.57 27.20
CA GLY A 327 -15.75 1.51 27.07
C GLY A 327 -16.21 1.11 25.67
N LYS A 328 -15.45 1.49 24.63
CA LYS A 328 -15.73 1.10 23.22
C LYS A 328 -15.38 -0.35 22.88
N ARG A 329 -14.64 -1.07 23.74
CA ARG A 329 -14.26 -2.49 23.51
C ARG A 329 -15.26 -3.50 24.07
N LYS A 330 -16.32 -3.05 24.76
CA LYS A 330 -17.31 -3.92 25.42
C LYS A 330 -18.69 -3.95 24.75
N ASN A 331 -18.87 -3.30 23.60
CA ASN A 331 -20.10 -3.35 22.81
C ASN A 331 -19.88 -3.99 21.46
#